data_AF-A0A5D8ZM39-F1
#
_entry.id   AF-A0A5D8ZM39-F1
#
_cell.length_a   1.000
_cell.length_b   1.000
_cell.length_c   1.000
_cell.angle_alpha   90.00
_cell.angle_beta   90.00
_cell.angle_gamma   90.00
#
_symmetry.space_group_name_H-M   'P 1'
#
loop_
_entity.id
_entity.type
_entity.pdbx_description
1 polymer ?
#
loop_
_entity_poly.entity_id
_entity_poly.type
_entity_poly.pdbx_seq_one_letter_code
_entity_poly.pdbx_strand_id
1 'polypeptide(L)'
;MKKAYFVGLCLISIVSCSAPDDELENVNESQALNASGKNMLAKGGFRDNPDTPTPPPAGIWSKSFYLTHPIYGFYSDLTKKHLYNTSPLPSELPKSYPGLSYYFQERLLGSADGPGAVISSWFHTGSNDLVLTTNPNEFAGQSYWEKRDLGTSYNGDEPGSFPIYRYFNSDKKTHFYTRDKNELGDGKDGFVYEGISFYLKESEPKAFRIRDGEFFQDNSTGAVYIVFESTLRRIESWSVVNGLFDFKPNPRTGKPKDWKILKVNNINDYTGERGPDITSANQLVQNTNDGKIYLVDDGLYRYIPTDLIFKLYNFNEDAIQHKPVRMMFTGKDIAKTY
;
A
#
# COMPACT_ATOMS: atom_id res chain seq x y z
N MET A 1 33.86 53.81 5.42
CA MET A 1 33.33 54.75 6.44
C MET A 1 31.82 54.74 6.31
N LYS A 2 30.98 54.52 7.32
CA LYS A 2 31.14 54.68 8.79
C LYS A 2 31.03 53.35 9.55
N LYS A 3 31.50 53.31 10.80
CA LYS A 3 31.20 52.23 11.78
C LYS A 3 29.99 52.63 12.64
N ALA A 4 29.26 51.64 13.14
CA ALA A 4 28.45 51.75 14.36
C ALA A 4 28.63 50.44 15.15
N TYR A 5 28.78 50.55 16.47
CA TYR A 5 29.02 49.41 17.37
C TYR A 5 27.75 49.09 18.18
N PHE A 6 27.68 47.83 18.66
CA PHE A 6 27.07 47.35 19.91
C PHE A 6 26.12 48.27 20.70
N VAL A 7 25.01 47.72 21.18
CA VAL A 7 24.86 47.24 22.58
C VAL A 7 23.75 46.17 22.60
N GLY A 8 23.97 45.05 23.30
CA GLY A 8 22.90 44.11 23.63
C GLY A 8 22.29 44.43 24.99
N LEU A 9 21.01 44.11 25.19
CA LEU A 9 20.39 44.19 26.52
C LEU A 9 19.68 42.88 26.84
N CYS A 10 20.26 42.11 27.76
CA CYS A 10 19.58 41.03 28.44
C CYS A 10 18.81 41.64 29.62
N LEU A 11 17.51 41.38 29.73
CA LEU A 11 16.72 41.74 30.90
C LEU A 11 16.03 40.49 31.47
N ILE A 12 16.62 40.00 32.55
CA ILE A 12 16.01 39.03 33.46
C ILE A 12 15.16 39.84 34.45
N SER A 13 13.87 39.54 34.56
CA SER A 13 13.00 40.05 35.62
C SER A 13 12.48 38.91 36.48
N ILE A 14 13.28 38.53 37.48
CA ILE A 14 12.82 37.80 38.66
C ILE A 14 12.12 38.77 39.61
N VAL A 15 10.83 38.55 39.87
CA VAL A 15 10.15 39.08 41.05
C VAL A 15 9.50 37.90 41.75
N SER A 16 9.95 37.65 42.97
CA SER A 16 9.42 36.64 43.89
C SER A 16 8.48 37.32 44.89
N CYS A 17 7.31 36.72 45.12
CA CYS A 17 6.54 36.83 46.36
C CYS A 17 5.63 35.60 46.50
N SER A 18 5.79 34.84 47.58
CA SER A 18 4.94 33.72 48.04
C SER A 18 3.52 34.21 48.40
N ALA A 19 2.43 33.55 47.99
CA ALA A 19 1.82 32.33 48.56
C ALA A 19 1.22 32.54 49.97
N PRO A 20 0.24 31.74 50.45
CA PRO A 20 -0.37 30.52 49.89
C PRO A 20 -1.85 30.78 49.43
N ASP A 21 -2.77 29.84 49.18
CA ASP A 21 -2.85 28.37 49.35
C ASP A 21 -3.57 27.69 48.15
N ASP A 22 -3.16 26.47 47.76
CA ASP A 22 -4.01 25.32 47.36
C ASP A 22 -3.12 24.10 47.05
N GLU A 23 -3.53 22.90 47.48
CA GLU A 23 -2.64 21.75 47.65
C GLU A 23 -2.34 20.97 46.34
N LEU A 24 -1.06 20.70 46.08
CA LEU A 24 -0.60 19.74 45.08
C LEU A 24 -0.48 18.34 45.70
N GLU A 25 -1.49 17.49 45.51
CA GLU A 25 -1.31 16.05 45.78
C GLU A 25 -0.46 15.38 44.69
N ASN A 26 0.69 14.88 45.13
CA ASN A 26 1.70 14.16 44.36
C ASN A 26 1.25 12.71 44.13
N VAL A 27 0.74 12.37 42.94
CA VAL A 27 0.26 11.01 42.65
C VAL A 27 1.40 10.13 42.10
N ASN A 28 1.84 9.20 42.94
CA ASN A 28 2.95 8.28 42.75
C ASN A 28 2.70 7.25 41.62
N GLU A 29 3.65 7.05 40.70
CA GLU A 29 3.58 6.10 39.55
C GLU A 29 3.63 4.60 39.94
N SER A 30 3.08 4.20 41.09
CA SER A 30 3.30 2.84 41.66
C SER A 30 2.05 2.12 42.19
N GLN A 31 0.82 2.59 41.90
CA GLN A 31 -0.42 1.96 42.38
C GLN A 31 -1.49 1.65 41.29
N ALA A 32 -1.06 1.16 40.13
CA ALA A 32 -1.95 0.56 39.12
C ALA A 32 -1.98 -0.99 39.15
N LEU A 33 -1.41 -1.61 40.19
CA LEU A 33 -1.48 -3.05 40.44
C LEU A 33 -2.43 -3.32 41.62
N ASN A 34 -3.41 -4.20 41.38
CA ASN A 34 -4.43 -4.71 42.32
C ASN A 34 -5.71 -3.86 42.50
N ALA A 35 -6.64 -3.99 41.55
CA ALA A 35 -8.07 -3.78 41.79
C ALA A 35 -8.87 -5.01 41.33
N SER A 36 -9.19 -5.91 42.26
CA SER A 36 -10.08 -7.06 42.02
C SER A 36 -11.54 -6.62 42.22
N GLY A 37 -12.34 -6.62 41.16
CA GLY A 37 -13.78 -6.32 41.22
C GLY A 37 -14.51 -6.88 40.01
N LYS A 38 -15.51 -7.75 40.24
CA LYS A 38 -16.25 -8.46 39.17
C LYS A 38 -17.56 -7.77 38.82
N ASN A 39 -17.86 -7.78 37.50
CA ASN A 39 -19.19 -7.75 36.89
C ASN A 39 -20.01 -6.44 37.02
N MET A 40 -20.82 -6.03 36.03
CA MET A 40 -21.00 -6.45 34.63
C MET A 40 -21.82 -5.38 33.90
N LEU A 41 -21.53 -5.11 32.62
CA LEU A 41 -22.54 -4.96 31.54
C LEU A 41 -21.83 -4.77 30.20
N ALA A 42 -21.62 -5.87 29.48
CA ALA A 42 -21.03 -5.83 28.15
C ALA A 42 -22.06 -5.35 27.11
N LYS A 43 -21.67 -4.37 26.28
CA LYS A 43 -22.38 -4.01 25.05
C LYS A 43 -21.37 -4.06 23.90
N GLY A 44 -21.67 -4.87 22.89
CA GLY A 44 -20.66 -5.40 21.98
C GLY A 44 -20.00 -4.38 21.06
N GLY A 45 -18.72 -4.60 20.81
CA GLY A 45 -17.89 -3.96 19.79
C GLY A 45 -16.64 -4.83 19.63
N PHE A 46 -16.50 -5.47 18.48
CA PHE A 46 -15.51 -6.52 18.21
C PHE A 46 -14.07 -6.00 18.49
N ARG A 47 -13.38 -6.60 19.45
CA ARG A 47 -11.93 -6.40 19.68
C ARG A 47 -11.22 -7.68 19.26
N ASP A 48 -10.84 -7.75 17.98
CA ASP A 48 -9.94 -8.80 17.50
C ASP A 48 -8.50 -8.48 17.93
N ASN A 49 -8.02 -9.23 18.92
CA ASN A 49 -6.61 -9.31 19.28
C ASN A 49 -5.95 -10.39 18.40
N PRO A 50 -5.03 -10.05 17.48
CA PRO A 50 -4.61 -10.97 16.41
C PRO A 50 -3.47 -11.91 16.82
N ASP A 51 -3.70 -12.76 17.83
CA ASP A 51 -2.74 -13.79 18.28
C ASP A 51 -3.20 -15.24 17.98
N THR A 52 -4.28 -15.40 17.22
CA THR A 52 -4.61 -16.66 16.54
C THR A 52 -4.90 -16.38 15.06
N PRO A 53 -4.25 -17.08 14.11
CA PRO A 53 -4.62 -16.96 12.70
C PRO A 53 -5.96 -17.65 12.49
N THR A 54 -7.04 -16.88 12.57
CA THR A 54 -8.28 -17.23 11.88
C THR A 54 -7.93 -17.50 10.41
N PRO A 55 -8.44 -18.59 9.80
CA PRO A 55 -8.22 -18.81 8.38
C PRO A 55 -8.65 -17.57 7.61
N PRO A 56 -7.82 -17.03 6.69
CA PRO A 56 -8.22 -15.87 5.91
C PRO A 56 -9.54 -16.18 5.18
N PRO A 57 -10.45 -15.20 5.01
CA PRO A 57 -11.71 -15.43 4.33
C PRO A 57 -11.48 -16.09 2.97
N ALA A 58 -12.29 -17.10 2.63
CA ALA A 58 -12.13 -17.93 1.43
C ALA A 58 -11.76 -17.08 0.21
N GLY A 59 -10.61 -17.39 -0.41
CA GLY A 59 -9.95 -16.51 -1.37
C GLY A 59 -8.45 -16.73 -1.42
N ILE A 60 -7.84 -16.26 -2.52
CA ILE A 60 -6.39 -16.15 -2.63
C ILE A 60 -5.97 -14.73 -2.25
N TRP A 61 -4.92 -14.62 -1.44
CA TRP A 61 -4.43 -13.37 -0.87
C TRP A 61 -2.94 -13.20 -1.11
N SER A 62 -2.53 -12.03 -1.58
CA SER A 62 -1.12 -11.70 -1.75
C SER A 62 -0.50 -11.27 -0.41
N LYS A 63 0.61 -11.91 -0.03
CA LYS A 63 1.59 -11.41 0.95
C LYS A 63 2.49 -10.32 0.37
N SER A 64 2.53 -10.10 -0.95
CA SER A 64 3.26 -8.93 -1.48
C SER A 64 2.57 -7.66 -0.99
N PHE A 65 3.28 -6.90 -0.16
CA PHE A 65 2.77 -5.71 0.48
C PHE A 65 2.71 -4.56 -0.53
N TYR A 66 1.53 -3.99 -0.74
CA TYR A 66 1.47 -2.60 -1.21
C TYR A 66 1.73 -1.70 -0.02
N LEU A 67 2.59 -0.71 -0.20
CA LEU A 67 2.67 0.40 0.73
C LEU A 67 1.32 1.13 0.72
N THR A 68 0.60 1.19 1.84
CA THR A 68 -0.60 2.02 1.97
C THR A 68 -0.17 3.45 2.26
N HIS A 69 -0.58 4.39 1.43
CA HIS A 69 -0.22 5.82 1.53
C HIS A 69 1.26 6.09 1.92
N PRO A 70 2.26 5.53 1.20
CA PRO A 70 3.66 5.79 1.49
C PRO A 70 3.96 7.28 1.34
N ILE A 71 4.93 7.80 2.10
CA ILE A 71 5.59 9.07 1.76
C ILE A 71 7.04 8.77 1.38
N TYR A 72 7.36 8.95 0.10
CA TYR A 72 8.73 8.84 -0.41
C TYR A 72 9.42 10.20 -0.34
N GLY A 73 10.70 10.19 0.01
CA GLY A 73 11.60 11.33 -0.09
C GLY A 73 12.51 11.20 -1.31
N PHE A 74 12.72 12.33 -1.97
CA PHE A 74 13.52 12.45 -3.19
C PHE A 74 14.50 13.60 -3.04
N TYR A 75 15.72 13.42 -3.52
CA TYR A 75 16.75 14.45 -3.51
C TYR A 75 17.30 14.66 -4.92
N SER A 76 17.72 15.89 -5.21
CA SER A 76 18.37 16.25 -6.46
C SER A 76 19.73 16.87 -6.22
N ASP A 77 20.77 16.25 -6.77
CA ASP A 77 22.13 16.80 -6.71
C ASP A 77 22.31 18.09 -7.52
N LEU A 78 21.39 18.41 -8.44
CA LEU A 78 21.42 19.65 -9.20
C LEU A 78 20.88 20.83 -8.38
N THR A 79 19.74 20.66 -7.73
CA THR A 79 19.06 21.75 -7.00
C THR A 79 19.41 21.79 -5.51
N LYS A 80 20.01 20.72 -4.98
CA LYS A 80 20.28 20.48 -3.54
C LYS A 80 19.01 20.57 -2.66
N LYS A 81 17.86 20.19 -3.23
CA LYS A 81 16.53 20.16 -2.57
C LYS A 81 16.11 18.75 -2.23
N HIS A 82 15.29 18.63 -1.19
CA HIS A 82 14.47 17.46 -0.91
C HIS A 82 13.01 17.75 -1.24
N LEU A 83 12.34 16.82 -1.93
CA LEU A 83 10.92 16.85 -2.22
C LEU A 83 10.30 15.51 -1.82
N TYR A 84 9.00 15.50 -1.57
CA TYR A 84 8.28 14.35 -1.03
C TYR A 84 6.95 14.15 -1.77
N ASN A 85 6.54 12.88 -1.96
CA ASN A 85 5.30 12.53 -2.65
C ASN A 85 4.84 11.11 -2.27
N THR A 86 3.58 10.77 -2.58
CA THR A 86 3.03 9.42 -2.38
C THR A 86 3.30 8.46 -3.54
N SER A 87 3.57 8.98 -4.74
CA SER A 87 4.04 8.17 -5.87
C SER A 87 5.57 8.00 -5.80
N PRO A 88 6.11 6.79 -6.07
CA PRO A 88 7.55 6.55 -6.18
C PRO A 88 8.16 7.16 -7.45
N LEU A 89 7.36 7.78 -8.33
CA LEU A 89 7.82 8.29 -9.62
C LEU A 89 8.31 9.75 -9.52
N PRO A 90 9.60 10.04 -9.79
CA PRO A 90 10.13 11.41 -9.79
C PRO A 90 9.48 12.34 -10.84
N SER A 91 8.73 11.79 -11.80
CA SER A 91 7.93 12.54 -12.76
C SER A 91 6.79 13.31 -12.10
N GLU A 92 6.20 12.79 -11.02
CA GLU A 92 5.01 13.34 -10.34
C GLU A 92 5.32 14.37 -9.24
N LEU A 93 6.60 14.56 -8.91
CA LEU A 93 7.04 15.62 -7.99
C LEU A 93 6.59 17.01 -8.47
N PRO A 94 6.19 17.91 -7.55
CA PRO A 94 5.88 19.29 -7.89
C PRO A 94 7.13 20.01 -8.42
N LYS A 95 6.97 20.79 -9.50
CA LYS A 95 8.05 21.45 -10.24
C LYS A 95 7.55 22.79 -10.78
N SER A 96 8.30 23.87 -10.59
CA SER A 96 8.01 25.19 -11.17
C SER A 96 8.87 25.54 -12.39
N TYR A 97 9.73 24.62 -12.86
CA TYR A 97 10.66 24.84 -13.96
C TYR A 97 10.56 23.73 -15.03
N PRO A 98 10.63 24.08 -16.34
CA PRO A 98 10.77 23.08 -17.40
C PRO A 98 12.22 22.56 -17.45
N GLY A 99 12.40 21.26 -17.37
CA GLY A 99 13.72 20.63 -17.53
C GLY A 99 13.88 19.28 -16.81
N LEU A 100 15.00 18.61 -17.10
CA LEU A 100 15.39 17.35 -16.46
C LEU A 100 16.08 17.61 -15.12
N SER A 101 15.34 18.18 -14.16
CA SER A 101 15.76 18.17 -12.75
C SER A 101 15.72 16.72 -12.26
N TYR A 102 16.87 16.05 -12.31
CA TYR A 102 16.99 14.67 -11.86
C TYR A 102 16.84 14.61 -10.35
N TYR A 103 15.68 14.11 -9.92
CA TYR A 103 15.42 13.66 -8.57
C TYR A 103 15.52 12.14 -8.55
N PHE A 104 16.26 11.59 -7.60
CA PHE A 104 16.22 10.16 -7.29
C PHE A 104 15.49 9.95 -5.96
N GLN A 105 14.80 8.82 -5.84
CA GLN A 105 14.19 8.41 -4.58
C GLN A 105 15.31 8.05 -3.62
N GLU A 106 15.43 8.78 -2.52
CA GLU A 106 16.48 8.57 -1.50
C GLU A 106 15.97 7.81 -0.28
N ARG A 107 14.69 7.99 0.09
CA ARG A 107 14.11 7.38 1.29
C ARG A 107 12.63 7.07 1.17
N LEU A 108 12.16 6.16 2.02
CA LEU A 108 10.76 5.99 2.38
C LEU A 108 10.63 6.45 3.84
N LEU A 109 9.71 7.39 4.12
CA LEU A 109 9.47 7.86 5.48
C LEU A 109 8.59 6.88 6.27
N GLY A 110 7.58 6.29 5.62
CA GLY A 110 6.59 5.40 6.24
C GLY A 110 5.23 5.50 5.55
N SER A 111 4.20 4.96 6.20
CA SER A 111 2.79 5.00 5.78
C SER A 111 2.03 6.12 6.49
N ALA A 112 1.28 6.90 5.71
CA ALA A 112 0.37 7.98 6.12
C ALA A 112 -1.10 7.53 6.01
N ASP A 113 -1.42 6.40 6.64
CA ASP A 113 -2.75 5.77 6.67
C ASP A 113 -3.34 5.77 8.11
N GLY A 114 -2.97 6.78 8.92
CA GLY A 114 -3.31 6.88 10.33
C GLY A 114 -4.67 7.56 10.61
N PRO A 115 -5.19 7.47 11.85
CA PRO A 115 -6.48 8.05 12.23
C PRO A 115 -6.41 9.54 12.63
N GLY A 116 -5.23 10.16 12.60
CA GLY A 116 -4.98 11.54 13.02
C GLY A 116 -5.11 12.58 11.90
N ALA A 117 -4.45 13.72 12.07
CA ALA A 117 -4.57 14.88 11.19
C ALA A 117 -4.04 14.63 9.76
N VAL A 118 -4.65 15.29 8.76
CA VAL A 118 -4.19 15.25 7.35
C VAL A 118 -2.79 15.81 7.23
N ILE A 119 -1.87 15.05 6.64
CA ILE A 119 -0.54 15.51 6.27
C ILE A 119 -0.67 16.21 4.92
N SER A 120 -0.41 17.52 4.91
CA SER A 120 -0.43 18.35 3.72
C SER A 120 0.98 18.72 3.26
N SER A 121 1.22 18.62 1.95
CA SER A 121 2.43 19.14 1.31
C SER A 121 2.16 20.53 0.74
N TRP A 122 3.02 21.48 1.09
CA TRP A 122 3.00 22.84 0.58
C TRP A 122 4.25 23.09 -0.25
N PHE A 123 4.09 23.31 -1.55
CA PHE A 123 5.20 23.55 -2.48
C PHE A 123 5.34 25.04 -2.76
N HIS A 124 6.50 25.63 -2.46
CA HIS A 124 6.77 27.03 -2.78
C HIS A 124 7.36 27.15 -4.19
N THR A 125 6.53 27.54 -5.15
CA THR A 125 6.89 27.63 -6.59
C THR A 125 8.14 28.50 -6.86
N GLY A 126 8.32 29.61 -6.14
CA GLY A 126 9.49 30.48 -6.31
C GLY A 126 10.83 29.93 -5.76
N SER A 127 10.82 29.03 -4.77
CA SER A 127 12.05 28.53 -4.12
C SER A 127 12.32 27.05 -4.38
N ASN A 128 11.32 26.29 -4.86
CA ASN A 128 11.27 24.82 -4.85
C ASN A 128 11.44 24.21 -3.44
N ASP A 129 10.97 24.88 -2.40
CA ASP A 129 10.85 24.27 -1.07
C ASP A 129 9.56 23.45 -0.97
N LEU A 130 9.55 22.39 -0.15
CA LEU A 130 8.37 21.58 0.12
C LEU A 130 8.24 21.35 1.63
N VAL A 131 7.19 21.90 2.23
CA VAL A 131 6.87 21.70 3.64
C VAL A 131 5.80 20.64 3.76
N LEU A 132 6.05 19.61 4.57
CA LEU A 132 5.04 18.67 5.02
C LEU A 132 4.57 19.12 6.41
N THR A 133 3.26 19.17 6.63
CA THR A 133 2.69 19.62 7.89
C THR A 133 1.26 19.11 8.11
N THR A 134 0.93 18.87 9.37
CA THR A 134 -0.42 18.58 9.85
C THR A 134 -1.22 19.85 10.20
N ASN A 135 -0.59 21.04 10.18
CA ASN A 135 -1.27 22.31 10.34
C ASN A 135 -1.82 22.78 8.97
N PRO A 136 -3.16 22.71 8.73
CA PRO A 136 -3.74 23.08 7.43
C PRO A 136 -3.67 24.58 7.13
N ASN A 137 -3.21 25.41 8.08
CA ASN A 137 -3.17 26.86 7.97
C ASN A 137 -1.74 27.45 7.93
N GLU A 138 -0.68 26.64 8.01
CA GLU A 138 0.72 27.12 8.14
C GLU A 138 1.11 28.10 7.02
N PHE A 139 0.67 27.84 5.78
CA PHE A 139 0.90 28.70 4.61
C PHE A 139 -0.39 29.19 3.94
N ALA A 140 -1.54 29.06 4.61
CA ALA A 140 -2.82 29.48 4.04
C ALA A 140 -2.85 30.99 3.76
N GLY A 141 -3.22 31.37 2.54
CA GLY A 141 -3.24 32.76 2.07
C GLY A 141 -1.87 33.36 1.74
N GLN A 142 -0.76 32.64 1.95
CA GLN A 142 0.57 33.09 1.52
C GLN A 142 0.74 32.89 0.00
N SER A 143 1.39 33.85 -0.67
CA SER A 143 1.68 33.75 -2.10
C SER A 143 2.68 32.63 -2.42
N TYR A 144 2.62 32.10 -3.65
CA TYR A 144 3.53 31.09 -4.21
C TYR A 144 3.48 29.68 -3.62
N TRP A 145 2.68 29.44 -2.57
CA TRP A 145 2.50 28.11 -1.98
C TRP A 145 1.33 27.33 -2.60
N GLU A 146 1.60 26.12 -3.08
CA GLU A 146 0.60 25.18 -3.59
C GLU A 146 0.38 24.03 -2.61
N LYS A 147 -0.84 23.87 -2.10
CA LYS A 147 -1.22 22.77 -1.18
C LYS A 147 -1.64 21.51 -1.95
N ARG A 148 -1.22 20.34 -1.47
CA ARG A 148 -1.82 19.02 -1.74
C ARG A 148 -1.92 18.23 -0.44
N ASP A 149 -2.83 17.27 -0.37
CA ASP A 149 -2.93 16.35 0.77
C ASP A 149 -2.24 15.03 0.40
N LEU A 150 -1.39 14.48 1.30
CA LEU A 150 -0.60 13.26 1.06
C LEU A 150 -1.11 12.03 1.83
N GLY A 151 -2.01 12.21 2.79
CA GLY A 151 -2.50 11.13 3.67
C GLY A 151 -2.83 11.66 5.06
N THR A 152 -2.88 10.78 6.05
CA THR A 152 -3.19 11.10 7.44
C THR A 152 -2.12 10.58 8.40
N SER A 153 -1.76 11.40 9.38
CA SER A 153 -0.84 11.09 10.46
C SER A 153 -1.43 10.04 11.40
N TYR A 154 -0.56 9.32 12.11
CA TYR A 154 -0.92 8.67 13.37
C TYR A 154 -0.91 9.70 14.51
N ASN A 155 -1.51 9.38 15.66
CA ASN A 155 -1.50 10.28 16.83
C ASN A 155 -0.19 10.16 17.63
N GLY A 156 0.52 9.04 17.51
CA GLY A 156 1.82 8.77 18.14
C GLY A 156 1.73 7.90 19.40
N ASP A 157 0.52 7.51 19.82
CA ASP A 157 0.26 6.53 20.88
C ASP A 157 0.00 5.12 20.33
N GLU A 158 -0.20 4.98 19.01
CA GLU A 158 -0.48 3.69 18.38
C GLU A 158 0.76 2.79 18.30
N PRO A 159 0.67 1.48 18.61
CA PRO A 159 1.79 0.55 18.53
C PRO A 159 2.45 0.52 17.14
N GLY A 160 3.77 0.72 17.12
CA GLY A 160 4.57 0.76 15.89
C GLY A 160 4.54 2.10 15.15
N SER A 161 3.89 3.12 15.70
CA SER A 161 4.04 4.50 15.21
C SER A 161 5.41 5.08 15.61
N PHE A 162 5.92 6.01 14.80
CA PHE A 162 7.17 6.70 15.04
C PHE A 162 7.11 8.14 14.52
N PRO A 163 7.83 9.08 15.17
CA PRO A 163 7.84 10.48 14.77
C PRO A 163 8.62 10.70 13.48
N ILE A 164 8.17 11.69 12.69
CA ILE A 164 8.94 12.28 11.60
C ILE A 164 9.45 13.66 12.05
N TYR A 165 10.77 13.76 12.15
CA TYR A 165 11.51 14.96 12.52
C TYR A 165 11.66 15.88 11.31
N ARG A 166 11.33 17.17 11.47
CA ARG A 166 11.48 18.22 10.46
C ARG A 166 12.73 19.03 10.74
N TYR A 167 13.46 19.34 9.67
CA TYR A 167 14.62 20.22 9.69
C TYR A 167 14.54 21.21 8.53
N PHE A 168 15.07 22.42 8.71
CA PHE A 168 15.15 23.43 7.66
C PHE A 168 16.60 23.87 7.41
N ASN A 169 17.01 23.94 6.14
CA ASN A 169 18.27 24.54 5.73
C ASN A 169 18.01 25.89 5.05
N SER A 170 18.42 26.96 5.73
CA SER A 170 18.12 28.34 5.33
C SER A 170 18.95 28.84 4.15
N ASP A 171 20.13 28.26 3.89
CA ASP A 171 20.96 28.58 2.71
C ASP A 171 20.40 27.92 1.45
N LYS A 172 20.08 26.62 1.55
CA LYS A 172 19.53 25.81 0.45
C LYS A 172 18.04 26.06 0.22
N LYS A 173 17.32 26.69 1.16
CA LYS A 173 15.84 26.86 1.16
C LYS A 173 15.11 25.53 0.94
N THR A 174 15.44 24.54 1.76
CA THR A 174 14.81 23.22 1.70
C THR A 174 14.52 22.71 3.09
N HIS A 175 13.33 22.18 3.29
CA HIS A 175 13.05 21.31 4.41
C HIS A 175 13.59 19.90 4.15
N PHE A 176 13.74 19.15 5.22
CA PHE A 176 14.19 17.76 5.24
C PHE A 176 13.44 17.02 6.34
N TYR A 177 13.06 15.78 6.05
CA TYR A 177 12.26 14.93 6.93
C TYR A 177 12.94 13.58 7.10
N THR A 178 13.04 13.13 8.35
CA THR A 178 13.55 11.80 8.69
C THR A 178 12.84 11.21 9.90
N ARG A 179 12.82 9.88 9.97
CA ARG A 179 12.40 9.09 11.14
C ARG A 179 13.55 8.80 12.11
N ASP A 180 14.80 9.07 11.73
CA ASP A 180 15.98 8.88 12.58
C ASP A 180 16.58 10.24 12.97
N LYS A 181 16.39 10.64 14.23
CA LYS A 181 16.98 11.89 14.74
C LYS A 181 18.51 11.86 14.70
N ASN A 182 19.15 10.69 14.68
CA ASN A 182 20.60 10.58 14.69
C ASN A 182 21.27 11.01 13.37
N GLU A 183 20.54 11.14 12.25
CA GLU A 183 21.09 11.66 10.99
C GLU A 183 21.67 13.09 11.14
N LEU A 184 20.97 13.95 11.91
CA LEU A 184 21.28 15.38 12.04
C LEU A 184 21.34 15.90 13.49
N GLY A 185 20.88 15.13 14.48
CA GLY A 185 20.84 15.54 15.89
C GLY A 185 19.92 16.74 16.12
N ASP A 186 20.41 17.79 16.78
CA ASP A 186 19.70 19.08 16.88
C ASP A 186 20.05 20.05 15.74
N GLY A 187 20.99 19.67 14.86
CA GLY A 187 21.35 20.40 13.65
C GLY A 187 22.74 20.04 13.12
N LYS A 188 22.85 19.91 11.78
CA LYS A 188 24.07 19.51 11.07
C LYS A 188 24.00 19.93 9.59
N ASP A 189 25.13 20.19 8.94
CA ASP A 189 25.22 20.51 7.49
C ASP A 189 24.30 21.68 7.02
N GLY A 190 24.10 22.65 7.92
CA GLY A 190 23.25 23.82 7.74
C GLY A 190 21.75 23.57 7.98
N PHE A 191 21.35 22.35 8.35
CA PHE A 191 19.99 22.04 8.81
C PHE A 191 19.83 22.37 10.29
N VAL A 192 18.73 23.04 10.63
CA VAL A 192 18.28 23.34 11.99
C VAL A 192 17.06 22.47 12.30
N TYR A 193 17.03 21.85 13.48
CA TYR A 193 15.89 21.04 13.93
C TYR A 193 14.67 21.93 14.27
N GLU A 194 13.49 21.55 13.75
CA GLU A 194 12.24 22.30 13.95
C GLU A 194 11.18 21.55 14.77
N GLY A 195 11.43 20.29 15.14
CA GLY A 195 10.50 19.46 15.92
C GLY A 195 10.01 18.22 15.19
N ILE A 196 9.02 17.57 15.80
CA ILE A 196 8.25 16.48 15.18
C ILE A 196 7.10 17.11 14.38
N SER A 197 6.95 16.74 13.11
CA SER A 197 5.92 17.30 12.23
C SER A 197 4.63 16.46 12.19
N PHE A 198 4.79 15.13 12.27
CA PHE A 198 3.72 14.14 12.28
C PHE A 198 4.28 12.76 12.68
N TYR A 199 3.40 11.77 12.83
CA TYR A 199 3.77 10.38 13.08
C TYR A 199 3.35 9.50 11.90
N LEU A 200 4.22 8.58 11.51
CA LEU A 200 3.93 7.52 10.53
C LEU A 200 4.04 6.16 11.20
N LYS A 201 3.57 5.11 10.52
CA LYS A 201 3.95 3.72 10.81
C LYS A 201 4.86 3.18 9.71
N GLU A 202 5.46 2.01 9.94
CA GLU A 202 5.80 1.16 8.79
C GLU A 202 4.51 0.91 8.00
N SER A 203 4.58 0.79 6.68
CA SER A 203 3.39 0.30 5.99
C SER A 203 3.14 -1.12 6.42
N GLU A 204 2.03 -1.31 7.10
CA GLU A 204 1.55 -2.63 7.44
C GLU A 204 1.39 -3.47 6.16
N PRO A 205 1.88 -4.72 6.18
CA PRO A 205 1.50 -5.81 5.29
C PRO A 205 0.00 -5.96 4.96
N LYS A 206 -0.58 -5.05 4.16
CA LYS A 206 -1.99 -5.19 3.77
C LYS A 206 -2.15 -6.20 2.65
N ALA A 207 -2.42 -7.44 3.04
CA ALA A 207 -2.77 -8.49 2.10
C ALA A 207 -4.02 -8.10 1.30
N PHE A 208 -3.93 -8.19 -0.02
CA PHE A 208 -5.05 -7.94 -0.93
C PHE A 208 -5.52 -9.25 -1.57
N ARG A 209 -6.83 -9.40 -1.72
CA ARG A 209 -7.43 -10.59 -2.34
C ARG A 209 -7.25 -10.52 -3.86
N ILE A 210 -6.94 -11.67 -4.44
CA ILE A 210 -6.74 -11.86 -5.89
C ILE A 210 -8.05 -12.28 -6.53
N ARG A 211 -8.36 -11.67 -7.67
CA ARG A 211 -9.57 -11.90 -8.47
C ARG A 211 -9.53 -13.26 -9.16
N ASP A 212 -10.72 -13.83 -9.33
CA ASP A 212 -10.86 -15.02 -10.17
C ASP A 212 -10.46 -14.69 -11.62
N GLY A 213 -9.72 -15.59 -12.25
CA GLY A 213 -9.17 -15.43 -13.60
C GLY A 213 -7.77 -14.83 -13.68
N GLU A 214 -7.16 -14.44 -12.55
CA GLU A 214 -5.76 -13.97 -12.53
C GLU A 214 -4.78 -15.13 -12.71
N PHE A 215 -3.81 -14.99 -13.62
CA PHE A 215 -2.78 -16.00 -13.88
C PHE A 215 -1.43 -15.58 -13.32
N PHE A 216 -0.66 -16.55 -12.86
CA PHE A 216 0.68 -16.35 -12.30
C PHE A 216 1.68 -17.26 -12.98
N GLN A 217 2.92 -16.77 -13.18
CA GLN A 217 4.09 -17.60 -13.45
C GLN A 217 5.10 -17.38 -12.32
N ASP A 218 5.48 -18.46 -11.64
CA ASP A 218 6.56 -18.43 -10.67
C ASP A 218 7.91 -18.41 -11.39
N ASN A 219 8.69 -17.35 -11.19
CA ASN A 219 10.01 -17.17 -11.80
C ASN A 219 11.05 -18.18 -11.31
N SER A 220 10.88 -18.76 -10.12
CA SER A 220 11.82 -19.71 -9.52
C SER A 220 11.61 -21.15 -10.02
N THR A 221 10.36 -21.53 -10.33
CA THR A 221 10.02 -22.89 -10.78
C THR A 221 9.57 -22.97 -12.24
N GLY A 222 9.22 -21.84 -12.86
CA GLY A 222 8.61 -21.76 -14.18
C GLY A 222 7.15 -22.22 -14.24
N ALA A 223 6.57 -22.68 -13.12
CA ALA A 223 5.21 -23.20 -13.04
C ALA A 223 4.17 -22.08 -13.20
N VAL A 224 3.03 -22.43 -13.83
CA VAL A 224 1.93 -21.50 -14.09
C VAL A 224 0.74 -21.88 -13.21
N TYR A 225 0.01 -20.86 -12.73
CA TYR A 225 -1.15 -21.00 -11.85
C TYR A 225 -2.27 -20.08 -12.31
N ILE A 226 -3.50 -20.38 -11.89
CA ILE A 226 -4.67 -19.50 -12.03
C ILE A 226 -5.45 -19.46 -10.72
N VAL A 227 -6.04 -18.31 -10.38
CA VAL A 227 -7.07 -18.24 -9.34
C VAL A 227 -8.41 -18.63 -9.95
N PHE A 228 -8.95 -19.75 -9.47
CA PHE A 228 -10.18 -20.36 -9.95
C PHE A 228 -11.13 -20.59 -8.78
N GLU A 229 -12.28 -19.91 -8.80
CA GLU A 229 -13.28 -19.95 -7.74
C GLU A 229 -12.70 -19.80 -6.32
N SER A 230 -11.88 -18.75 -6.12
CA SER A 230 -11.18 -18.45 -4.87
C SER A 230 -10.09 -19.46 -4.43
N THR A 231 -9.78 -20.46 -5.26
CA THR A 231 -8.65 -21.40 -5.04
C THR A 231 -7.51 -21.12 -6.01
N LEU A 232 -6.27 -21.40 -5.61
CA LEU A 232 -5.12 -21.33 -6.52
C LEU A 232 -4.88 -22.71 -7.11
N ARG A 233 -5.09 -22.87 -8.42
CA ARG A 233 -4.88 -24.11 -9.15
C ARG A 233 -3.58 -24.01 -9.96
N ARG A 234 -2.71 -25.01 -9.85
CA ARG A 234 -1.53 -25.13 -10.73
C ARG A 234 -2.00 -25.62 -12.11
N ILE A 235 -1.37 -25.15 -13.18
CA ILE A 235 -1.58 -25.64 -14.53
C ILE A 235 -0.43 -26.58 -14.89
N GLU A 236 -0.76 -27.81 -15.28
CA GLU A 236 0.17 -28.93 -15.48
C GLU A 236 1.33 -28.59 -16.41
N SER A 237 1.05 -27.91 -17.53
CA SER A 237 2.06 -27.53 -18.53
C SER A 237 1.60 -26.37 -19.42
N TRP A 238 2.55 -25.77 -20.13
CA TRP A 238 2.27 -24.78 -21.19
C TRP A 238 1.41 -25.33 -22.34
N SER A 239 1.37 -26.65 -22.55
CA SER A 239 0.44 -27.26 -23.51
C SER A 239 -1.01 -27.16 -23.03
N VAL A 240 -1.26 -27.29 -21.73
CA VAL A 240 -2.58 -27.06 -21.11
C VAL A 240 -2.91 -25.57 -21.09
N VAL A 241 -1.93 -24.69 -20.80
CA VAL A 241 -2.11 -23.22 -20.88
C VAL A 241 -2.61 -22.81 -22.27
N ASN A 242 -1.88 -23.18 -23.33
CA ASN A 242 -2.21 -22.80 -24.70
C ASN A 242 -3.39 -23.61 -25.28
N GLY A 243 -3.67 -24.79 -24.73
CA GLY A 243 -4.78 -25.64 -25.12
C GLY A 243 -6.11 -25.12 -24.57
N LEU A 244 -6.18 -24.79 -23.28
CA LEU A 244 -7.43 -24.47 -22.59
C LEU A 244 -7.73 -22.96 -22.51
N PHE A 245 -6.71 -22.10 -22.59
CA PHE A 245 -6.84 -20.65 -22.35
C PHE A 245 -6.32 -19.79 -23.52
N ASP A 246 -6.94 -18.62 -23.73
CA ASP A 246 -6.61 -17.71 -24.82
C ASP A 246 -5.42 -16.80 -24.47
N PHE A 247 -4.21 -17.34 -24.66
CA PHE A 247 -2.95 -16.59 -24.68
C PHE A 247 -2.44 -16.31 -26.10
N LYS A 248 -3.27 -16.57 -27.13
CA LYS A 248 -2.87 -16.39 -28.54
C LYS A 248 -2.54 -14.92 -28.82
N PRO A 249 -1.47 -14.58 -29.58
CA PRO A 249 -1.14 -13.21 -29.92
C PRO A 249 -2.32 -12.47 -30.57
N ASN A 250 -2.37 -11.14 -30.41
CA ASN A 250 -3.42 -10.33 -31.01
C ASN A 250 -3.35 -10.44 -32.56
N PRO A 251 -4.42 -10.88 -33.24
CA PRO A 251 -4.38 -11.18 -34.68
C PRO A 251 -4.19 -9.95 -35.57
N ARG A 252 -4.40 -8.73 -35.04
CA ARG A 252 -4.18 -7.47 -35.77
C ARG A 252 -2.80 -6.86 -35.56
N THR A 253 -2.13 -7.16 -34.45
CA THR A 253 -0.87 -6.48 -34.05
C THR A 253 0.29 -7.42 -33.81
N GLY A 254 0.07 -8.74 -33.81
CA GLY A 254 1.06 -9.77 -33.49
C GLY A 254 1.55 -9.74 -32.03
N LYS A 255 1.07 -8.81 -31.20
CA LYS A 255 1.55 -8.64 -29.82
C LYS A 255 1.13 -9.84 -28.94
N PRO A 256 2.05 -10.42 -28.16
CA PRO A 256 1.73 -11.52 -27.25
C PRO A 256 0.81 -11.06 -26.10
N LYS A 257 0.10 -12.02 -25.48
CA LYS A 257 -0.80 -11.77 -24.34
C LYS A 257 -0.12 -12.02 -22.97
N ASP A 258 1.20 -12.17 -22.94
CA ASP A 258 2.00 -12.49 -21.74
C ASP A 258 1.75 -11.56 -20.55
N TRP A 259 1.31 -10.32 -20.81
CA TRP A 259 0.89 -9.36 -19.78
C TRP A 259 -0.32 -9.81 -18.93
N LYS A 260 -1.07 -10.83 -19.38
CA LYS A 260 -2.12 -11.50 -18.61
C LYS A 260 -1.59 -12.50 -17.58
N ILE A 261 -0.29 -12.80 -17.59
CA ILE A 261 0.36 -13.73 -16.65
C ILE A 261 1.32 -12.93 -15.78
N LEU A 262 0.95 -12.73 -14.51
CA LEU A 262 1.79 -12.02 -13.54
C LEU A 262 3.02 -12.87 -13.18
N LYS A 263 4.20 -12.36 -13.50
CA LYS A 263 5.47 -12.98 -13.11
C LYS A 263 5.79 -12.66 -11.65
N VAL A 264 5.90 -13.67 -10.82
CA VAL A 264 6.10 -13.55 -9.37
C VAL A 264 7.37 -14.27 -8.94
N ASN A 265 8.04 -13.76 -7.90
CA ASN A 265 9.29 -14.35 -7.43
C ASN A 265 9.10 -15.69 -6.71
N ASN A 266 7.97 -15.86 -6.02
CA ASN A 266 7.62 -17.06 -5.27
C ASN A 266 6.09 -17.15 -5.17
N ILE A 267 5.47 -18.23 -5.66
CA ILE A 267 4.02 -18.42 -5.59
C ILE A 267 3.51 -18.62 -4.15
N ASN A 268 4.39 -18.94 -3.20
CA ASN A 268 4.03 -19.10 -1.78
C ASN A 268 3.83 -17.75 -1.06
N ASP A 269 4.10 -16.64 -1.75
CA ASP A 269 3.64 -15.32 -1.35
C ASP A 269 2.13 -15.15 -1.61
N TYR A 270 1.47 -16.07 -2.32
CA TYR A 270 0.02 -16.07 -2.52
C TYR A 270 -0.64 -17.16 -1.67
N THR A 271 -1.22 -16.76 -0.54
CA THR A 271 -1.88 -17.63 0.45
C THR A 271 -3.34 -17.88 0.12
N GLY A 272 -3.93 -18.91 0.74
CA GLY A 272 -5.28 -19.38 0.48
C GLY A 272 -5.30 -20.81 -0.05
N GLU A 273 -6.49 -21.36 -0.22
CA GLU A 273 -6.71 -22.78 -0.55
C GLU A 273 -6.10 -23.15 -1.91
N ARG A 274 -5.44 -24.32 -1.97
CA ARG A 274 -4.99 -24.90 -3.24
C ARG A 274 -6.10 -25.78 -3.80
N GLY A 275 -6.55 -25.47 -5.01
CA GLY A 275 -7.50 -26.30 -5.74
C GLY A 275 -6.79 -27.44 -6.47
N PRO A 276 -7.54 -28.41 -7.04
CA PRO A 276 -6.97 -29.43 -7.90
C PRO A 276 -6.19 -28.82 -9.07
N ASP A 277 -5.16 -29.50 -9.57
CA ASP A 277 -4.44 -29.02 -10.75
C ASP A 277 -5.38 -28.93 -11.98
N ILE A 278 -5.05 -28.05 -12.91
CA ILE A 278 -5.64 -28.01 -14.26
C ILE A 278 -4.70 -28.78 -15.17
N THR A 279 -5.21 -29.87 -15.71
CA THR A 279 -4.44 -30.88 -16.45
C THR A 279 -4.94 -31.02 -17.89
N SER A 280 -4.25 -31.82 -18.68
CA SER A 280 -4.69 -32.27 -20.00
C SER A 280 -6.03 -33.03 -20.02
N ALA A 281 -6.54 -33.46 -18.86
CA ALA A 281 -7.89 -34.02 -18.73
C ALA A 281 -9.00 -32.95 -18.73
N ASN A 282 -8.67 -31.68 -18.44
CA ASN A 282 -9.63 -30.58 -18.49
C ASN A 282 -9.95 -30.19 -19.93
N GLN A 283 -11.24 -30.09 -20.25
CA GLN A 283 -11.72 -29.86 -21.63
C GLN A 283 -12.88 -28.88 -21.65
N LEU A 284 -12.92 -28.01 -22.67
CA LEU A 284 -14.11 -27.24 -23.00
C LEU A 284 -14.97 -28.06 -23.97
N VAL A 285 -16.24 -28.22 -23.65
CA VAL A 285 -17.19 -29.01 -24.43
C VAL A 285 -18.48 -28.23 -24.64
N GLN A 286 -18.89 -28.04 -25.89
CA GLN A 286 -20.24 -27.59 -26.19
C GLN A 286 -21.13 -28.79 -26.51
N ASN A 287 -22.20 -28.94 -25.73
CA ASN A 287 -23.20 -29.97 -25.98
C ASN A 287 -24.06 -29.56 -27.18
N THR A 288 -24.00 -30.34 -28.26
CA THR A 288 -24.73 -30.03 -29.51
C THR A 288 -26.25 -30.09 -29.38
N ASN A 289 -26.77 -30.65 -28.27
CA ASN A 289 -28.21 -30.82 -28.05
C ASN A 289 -28.89 -29.57 -27.44
N ASP A 290 -28.15 -28.75 -26.69
CA ASP A 290 -28.68 -27.56 -25.99
C ASP A 290 -27.83 -26.29 -26.20
N GLY A 291 -26.70 -26.40 -26.92
CA GLY A 291 -25.78 -25.30 -27.19
C GLY A 291 -24.94 -24.84 -25.99
N LYS A 292 -25.07 -25.49 -24.82
CA LYS A 292 -24.40 -25.07 -23.58
C LYS A 292 -22.93 -25.50 -23.58
N ILE A 293 -22.08 -24.64 -23.02
CA ILE A 293 -20.64 -24.88 -22.88
C ILE A 293 -20.35 -25.31 -21.45
N TYR A 294 -19.51 -26.34 -21.31
CA TYR A 294 -19.10 -26.95 -20.06
C TYR A 294 -17.57 -26.97 -19.97
N LEU A 295 -17.04 -26.71 -18.78
CA LEU A 295 -15.72 -27.20 -18.40
C LEU A 295 -15.88 -28.63 -17.87
N VAL A 296 -15.19 -29.58 -18.48
CA VAL A 296 -14.97 -30.90 -17.88
C VAL A 296 -13.84 -30.76 -16.86
N ASP A 297 -14.14 -31.05 -15.60
CA ASP A 297 -13.24 -30.88 -14.46
C ASP A 297 -13.35 -32.13 -13.58
N ASP A 298 -12.28 -32.93 -13.51
CA ASP A 298 -12.28 -34.27 -12.90
C ASP A 298 -13.47 -35.16 -13.34
N GLY A 299 -13.76 -35.17 -14.65
CA GLY A 299 -14.87 -35.91 -15.25
C GLY A 299 -16.27 -35.31 -15.00
N LEU A 300 -16.40 -34.31 -14.14
CA LEU A 300 -17.65 -33.58 -13.91
C LEU A 300 -17.87 -32.54 -15.00
N TYR A 301 -19.06 -32.53 -15.60
CA TYR A 301 -19.48 -31.48 -16.52
C TYR A 301 -19.99 -30.27 -15.73
N ARG A 302 -19.22 -29.17 -15.74
CA ARG A 302 -19.50 -27.94 -15.01
C ARG A 302 -19.94 -26.86 -15.99
N TYR A 303 -21.21 -26.43 -15.93
CA TYR A 303 -21.77 -25.47 -16.89
C TYR A 303 -21.09 -24.09 -16.74
N ILE A 304 -20.79 -23.42 -17.86
CA ILE A 304 -20.30 -22.04 -17.88
C ILE A 304 -21.49 -21.12 -18.18
N PRO A 305 -22.05 -20.39 -17.19
CA PRO A 305 -23.38 -19.80 -17.34
C PRO A 305 -23.48 -18.59 -18.26
N THR A 306 -22.38 -17.87 -18.46
CA THR A 306 -22.34 -16.64 -19.26
C THR A 306 -21.00 -16.45 -19.95
N ASP A 307 -21.02 -15.70 -21.05
CA ASP A 307 -19.84 -15.17 -21.75
C ASP A 307 -18.90 -14.37 -20.82
N LEU A 308 -19.45 -13.68 -19.81
CA LEU A 308 -18.65 -12.98 -18.81
C LEU A 308 -17.77 -13.94 -17.99
N ILE A 309 -18.31 -15.07 -17.55
CA ILE A 309 -17.54 -16.12 -16.85
C ILE A 309 -16.52 -16.75 -17.80
N PHE A 310 -16.90 -16.98 -19.06
CA PHE A 310 -16.01 -17.55 -20.06
C PHE A 310 -14.76 -16.69 -20.28
N LYS A 311 -14.97 -15.38 -20.44
CA LYS A 311 -13.90 -14.38 -20.62
C LYS A 311 -13.11 -14.09 -19.36
N LEU A 312 -13.74 -14.16 -18.19
CA LEU A 312 -13.09 -13.96 -16.89
C LEU A 312 -11.99 -15.00 -16.65
N TYR A 313 -12.28 -16.29 -16.87
CA TYR A 313 -11.26 -17.35 -16.78
C TYR A 313 -10.38 -17.48 -18.03
N ASN A 314 -10.48 -16.54 -18.98
CA ASN A 314 -9.70 -16.50 -20.22
C ASN A 314 -9.75 -17.80 -21.03
N PHE A 315 -10.90 -18.48 -21.08
CA PHE A 315 -11.03 -19.74 -21.82
C PHE A 315 -10.84 -19.54 -23.34
N ASN A 316 -10.32 -20.58 -24.00
CA ASN A 316 -10.02 -20.58 -25.43
C ASN A 316 -11.24 -21.05 -26.25
N GLU A 317 -11.84 -20.17 -27.05
CA GLU A 317 -12.99 -20.50 -27.91
C GLU A 317 -12.64 -21.61 -28.92
N ASP A 318 -11.41 -21.60 -29.48
CA ASP A 318 -10.96 -22.60 -30.45
C ASP A 318 -10.69 -23.98 -29.82
N ALA A 319 -10.77 -24.11 -28.49
CA ALA A 319 -10.61 -25.38 -27.76
C ALA A 319 -11.94 -26.08 -27.47
N ILE A 320 -13.07 -25.47 -27.83
CA ILE A 320 -14.40 -26.02 -27.59
C ILE A 320 -14.62 -27.25 -28.48
N GLN A 321 -14.80 -28.40 -27.84
CA GLN A 321 -15.20 -29.62 -28.53
C GLN A 321 -16.72 -29.65 -28.72
N HIS A 322 -17.18 -29.56 -29.96
CA HIS A 322 -18.60 -29.70 -30.30
C HIS A 322 -18.96 -31.19 -30.42
N LYS A 323 -19.66 -31.74 -29.42
CA LYS A 323 -20.08 -33.16 -29.41
C LYS A 323 -21.42 -33.34 -28.70
N PRO A 324 -22.21 -34.37 -29.04
CA PRO A 324 -23.40 -34.73 -28.27
C PRO A 324 -22.96 -35.23 -26.88
N VAL A 325 -23.35 -34.51 -25.82
CA VAL A 325 -23.04 -34.90 -24.45
C VAL A 325 -24.25 -35.58 -23.83
N ARG A 326 -24.11 -36.86 -23.47
CA ARG A 326 -25.02 -37.52 -22.54
C ARG A 326 -24.44 -37.34 -21.14
N MET A 327 -24.90 -36.32 -20.42
CA MET A 327 -24.37 -36.00 -19.09
C MET A 327 -24.55 -37.19 -18.14
N MET A 328 -23.43 -37.75 -17.66
CA MET A 328 -23.42 -38.83 -16.67
C MET A 328 -23.09 -38.30 -15.27
N PHE A 329 -22.24 -37.28 -15.18
CA PHE A 329 -21.84 -36.64 -13.93
C PHE A 329 -21.80 -35.12 -14.12
N THR A 330 -22.66 -34.41 -13.39
CA THR A 330 -22.79 -32.95 -13.44
C THR A 330 -22.16 -32.36 -12.19
N GLY A 331 -21.22 -31.43 -12.35
CA GLY A 331 -20.63 -30.68 -11.25
C GLY A 331 -21.35 -29.35 -11.01
N LYS A 332 -20.96 -28.64 -9.95
CA LYS A 332 -21.40 -27.26 -9.71
C LYS A 332 -20.99 -26.36 -10.88
N ASP A 333 -21.91 -25.55 -11.39
CA ASP A 333 -21.65 -24.50 -12.38
C ASP A 333 -20.41 -23.65 -12.05
N ILE A 334 -19.69 -23.21 -13.08
CA ILE A 334 -18.54 -22.33 -12.94
C ILE A 334 -19.02 -20.94 -12.53
N ALA A 335 -18.56 -20.46 -11.37
CA ALA A 335 -18.94 -19.16 -10.83
C ALA A 335 -17.77 -18.17 -10.80
N LYS A 336 -18.11 -16.88 -10.71
CA LYS A 336 -17.22 -15.86 -10.17
C LYS A 336 -17.50 -15.74 -8.66
N THR A 337 -16.45 -15.77 -7.86
CA THR A 337 -16.47 -15.71 -6.39
C THR A 337 -15.81 -14.44 -5.84
N TYR A 338 -14.90 -13.80 -6.60
CA TYR A 338 -14.30 -12.49 -6.26
C TYR A 338 -13.86 -11.67 -7.48
#